data_AF-A0AAV2HS67-F1
#
_entry.id   AF-A0AAV2HS67-F1
#
_cell.length_a   1.000
_cell.length_b   1.000
_cell.length_c   1.000
_cell.angle_alpha   90.00
_cell.angle_beta   90.00
_cell.angle_gamma   90.00
#
_symmetry.space_group_name_H-M   'P 1'
#
loop_
_entity.id
_entity.type
_entity.pdbx_description
1 polymer ?
#
loop_
_entity_poly.entity_id
_entity_poly.type
_entity_poly.pdbx_seq_one_letter_code
_entity_poly.pdbx_strand_id
1 'polypeptide(L)'
;MGPPGGGRNPVTARLLRHFNFLAFTAMEDASLFKIFSTILEFWISDCPTIANLCNQLVLSSISMYNIVQKQMLPTPAKSHYTFNLRDLSKVFQGILMGDHDENKTVKDILRLWYHECCRVFQDRLVD
;
A
#
# COMPACT_ATOMS: atom_id res chain seq x y z
N MET A 1 10.38 -3.13 15.20
CA MET A 1 10.19 -2.14 16.29
C MET A 1 10.32 -0.77 15.67
N GLY A 2 9.34 0.12 15.87
CA GLY A 2 9.50 1.51 15.45
C GLY A 2 10.35 2.29 16.45
N PRO A 3 10.84 3.50 16.09
CA PRO A 3 11.60 4.33 17.02
C PRO A 3 10.80 4.63 18.29
N PRO A 4 11.47 4.81 19.43
CA PRO A 4 10.82 5.19 20.68
C PRO A 4 10.07 6.52 20.51
N GLY A 5 8.86 6.61 21.06
CA GLY A 5 7.93 7.73 20.84
C GLY A 5 6.53 7.27 20.44
N GLY A 6 5.56 8.18 20.46
CA GLY A 6 4.17 7.89 20.09
C GLY A 6 3.53 6.75 20.90
N GLY A 7 3.85 6.64 22.20
CA GLY A 7 3.37 5.57 23.08
C GLY A 7 4.19 4.27 23.06
N ARG A 8 5.27 4.20 22.28
CA ARG A 8 6.19 3.04 22.28
C ARG A 8 7.23 3.14 23.39
N ASN A 9 7.34 2.10 24.20
CA ASN A 9 8.32 2.01 25.29
C ASN A 9 9.75 1.79 24.75
N PRO A 10 10.77 2.43 25.34
CA PRO A 10 12.16 2.15 24.99
C PRO A 10 12.54 0.72 25.42
N VAL A 11 13.37 0.07 24.61
CA VAL A 11 13.94 -1.25 24.95
C VAL A 11 15.19 -1.04 25.82
N THR A 12 15.36 -1.87 26.86
CA THR A 12 16.48 -1.72 27.80
C THR A 12 17.83 -2.02 27.16
N ALA A 13 18.86 -1.22 27.47
CA ALA A 13 20.23 -1.43 26.97
C ALA A 13 20.79 -2.84 27.27
N ARG A 14 20.36 -3.45 28.38
CA ARG A 14 20.73 -4.82 28.77
C ARG A 14 20.28 -5.85 27.74
N LEU A 15 19.06 -5.72 27.19
CA LEU A 15 18.58 -6.60 26.14
C LEU A 15 19.29 -6.29 24.81
N LEU A 16 19.45 -5.00 24.52
CA LEU A 16 20.01 -4.53 23.25
C LEU A 16 21.45 -4.97 23.01
N ARG A 17 22.27 -5.17 24.04
CA ARG A 17 23.65 -5.66 23.87
C ARG A 17 23.76 -7.05 23.23
N HIS A 18 22.67 -7.84 23.25
CA HIS A 18 22.64 -9.20 22.73
C HIS A 18 22.22 -9.27 21.26
N PHE A 19 21.87 -8.15 20.63
CA PHE A 19 21.36 -8.09 19.26
C PHE A 19 22.07 -7.00 18.45
N ASN A 20 22.15 -7.24 17.14
CA ASN A 20 22.54 -6.20 16.18
C ASN A 20 21.28 -5.48 15.68
N PHE A 21 21.37 -4.17 15.50
CA PHE A 21 20.27 -3.37 14.99
C PHE A 21 20.36 -3.20 13.49
N LEU A 22 19.27 -3.55 12.81
CA LEU A 22 19.06 -3.24 11.41
C LEU A 22 17.83 -2.33 11.32
N ALA A 23 18.03 -1.11 10.81
CA ALA A 23 16.98 -0.15 10.59
C ALA A 23 16.67 -0.07 9.09
N PHE A 24 15.40 -0.19 8.74
CA PHE A 24 14.92 -0.05 7.37
C PHE A 24 14.27 1.32 7.19
N THR A 25 14.73 2.06 6.19
CA THR A 25 14.08 3.29 5.77
C THR A 25 12.84 2.99 4.94
N ALA A 26 11.99 4.00 4.74
CA ALA A 26 10.92 3.89 3.75
C ALA A 26 11.51 3.56 2.37
N MET A 27 10.79 2.75 1.60
CA MET A 27 11.19 2.42 0.24
C MET A 27 10.99 3.63 -0.68
N GLU A 28 11.83 3.72 -1.70
CA GLU A 28 11.68 4.71 -2.76
C GLU A 28 10.53 4.34 -3.70
N ASP A 29 9.85 5.35 -4.26
CA ASP A 29 8.76 5.17 -5.24
C ASP A 29 9.17 4.29 -6.43
N ALA A 30 10.41 4.39 -6.90
CA ALA A 30 10.93 3.54 -7.99
C ALA A 30 10.96 2.04 -7.60
N SER A 31 11.28 1.75 -6.33
CA SER A 31 11.25 0.38 -5.80
C SER A 31 9.82 -0.11 -5.64
N LEU A 32 8.92 0.73 -5.15
CA LEU A 32 7.49 0.42 -5.05
C LEU A 32 6.90 0.11 -6.43
N PHE A 33 7.21 0.96 -7.41
CA PHE A 33 6.77 0.78 -8.79
C PHE A 33 7.22 -0.57 -9.32
N LYS A 34 8.52 -0.90 -9.20
CA LYS A 34 9.07 -2.18 -9.66
C LYS A 34 8.42 -3.40 -8.99
N ILE A 35 8.14 -3.33 -7.68
CA ILE A 35 7.54 -4.45 -6.95
C ILE A 35 6.09 -4.66 -7.40
N PHE A 36 5.29 -3.59 -7.43
CA PHE A 36 3.86 -3.73 -7.71
C PHE A 36 3.57 -3.87 -9.21
N SER A 37 4.40 -3.30 -10.10
CA SER A 37 4.27 -3.53 -11.54
C SER A 37 4.52 -4.98 -11.89
N THR A 38 5.57 -5.61 -11.35
CA THR A 38 5.90 -7.01 -11.63
C THR A 38 4.82 -7.97 -11.13
N ILE A 39 4.25 -7.72 -9.96
CA ILE A 39 3.12 -8.51 -9.41
C ILE A 39 1.87 -8.34 -10.29
N LEU A 40 1.53 -7.11 -10.67
CA LEU A 40 0.31 -6.84 -11.43
C LEU A 40 0.43 -7.32 -12.88
N GLU A 41 1.60 -7.18 -13.51
CA GLU A 41 1.89 -7.72 -14.85
C GLU A 41 1.78 -9.24 -14.89
N PHE A 42 2.27 -9.93 -13.85
CA PHE A 42 2.12 -11.38 -13.74
C PHE A 42 0.66 -11.79 -13.64
N TRP A 43 -0.15 -11.06 -12.88
CA TRP A 43 -1.58 -11.33 -12.78
C TRP A 43 -2.32 -11.06 -14.11
N ILE A 44 -1.94 -10.03 -14.86
CA ILE A 44 -2.62 -9.61 -16.10
C ILE A 44 -2.08 -10.34 -17.34
N SER A 45 -1.13 -11.27 -17.19
CA SER A 45 -0.51 -11.99 -18.33
C SER A 45 -1.53 -12.63 -19.27
N ASP A 46 -2.67 -13.06 -18.73
CA ASP A 46 -3.72 -13.77 -19.46
C ASP A 46 -4.68 -12.81 -20.18
N CYS A 47 -4.53 -11.49 -19.98
CA CYS A 47 -5.39 -10.43 -20.52
C CYS A 47 -4.57 -9.29 -21.17
N PRO A 48 -4.09 -9.46 -22.42
CA PRO A 48 -3.19 -8.50 -23.08
C PRO A 48 -3.83 -7.13 -23.36
N THR A 49 -5.16 -7.04 -23.40
CA THR A 49 -5.90 -5.78 -23.59
C THR A 49 -5.69 -4.79 -22.45
N ILE A 50 -5.39 -5.29 -21.25
CA ILE A 50 -5.27 -4.49 -20.03
C ILE A 50 -3.80 -4.20 -19.68
N ALA A 51 -2.84 -4.92 -20.27
CA ALA A 51 -1.42 -4.77 -19.98
C ALA A 51 -0.91 -3.32 -20.05
N ASN A 52 -1.44 -2.52 -20.98
CA ASN A 52 -1.08 -1.10 -21.12
C ASN A 52 -1.51 -0.22 -19.93
N LEU A 53 -2.50 -0.66 -19.14
CA LEU A 53 -3.01 0.05 -17.98
C LEU A 53 -2.19 -0.20 -16.72
N CYS A 54 -1.49 -1.34 -16.62
CA CYS A 54 -0.80 -1.79 -15.40
C CYS A 54 0.11 -0.70 -14.81
N ASN A 55 0.97 -0.13 -15.65
CA ASN A 55 1.92 0.89 -15.22
C ASN A 55 1.22 2.15 -14.71
N GLN A 56 0.16 2.59 -15.38
CA GLN A 56 -0.60 3.76 -14.96
C GLN A 56 -1.31 3.51 -13.63
N LEU A 57 -1.92 2.32 -13.46
CA LEU A 57 -2.62 1.94 -12.24
C LEU A 57 -1.67 1.88 -11.03
N VAL A 58 -0.46 1.34 -11.22
CA VAL A 58 0.57 1.30 -10.17
C VAL A 58 1.04 2.71 -9.80
N LEU A 59 1.34 3.56 -10.79
CA LEU A 59 1.75 4.95 -10.55
C LEU A 59 0.65 5.75 -9.82
N SER A 60 -0.61 5.61 -10.23
CA SER A 60 -1.75 6.24 -9.58
C SER A 60 -1.92 5.75 -8.13
N SER A 61 -1.72 4.46 -7.87
CA SER A 61 -1.79 3.89 -6.52
C SER A 61 -0.69 4.42 -5.60
N ILE A 62 0.55 4.54 -6.10
CA ILE A 62 1.67 5.12 -5.36
C ILE A 62 1.43 6.60 -5.09
N SER A 63 0.95 7.36 -6.10
CA SER A 63 0.60 8.77 -5.94
C SER A 63 -0.46 8.97 -4.86
N MET A 64 -1.54 8.17 -4.89
CA MET A 64 -2.59 8.21 -3.87
C MET A 64 -2.02 7.89 -2.48
N TYR A 65 -1.23 6.82 -2.36
CA TYR A 65 -0.59 6.44 -1.10
C TYR A 65 0.27 7.57 -0.53
N ASN A 66 1.08 8.24 -1.36
CA ASN A 66 1.92 9.35 -0.95
C ASN A 66 1.08 10.57 -0.50
N ILE A 67 -0.04 10.85 -1.17
CA ILE A 67 -0.96 11.93 -0.76
C ILE A 67 -1.59 11.60 0.60
N VAL A 68 -2.11 10.37 0.77
CA VAL A 68 -2.72 9.92 2.03
C VAL A 68 -1.71 9.98 3.17
N GLN A 69 -0.49 9.47 2.97
CA GLN A 69 0.56 9.50 3.98
C GLN A 69 0.93 10.93 4.40
N LYS A 70 0.90 11.89 3.45
CA LYS A 70 1.24 13.30 3.71
C LYS A 70 0.11 14.07 4.39
N GLN A 71 -1.14 13.84 4.01
CA GLN A 71 -2.28 14.63 4.46
C GLN A 71 -2.97 14.04 5.69
N MET A 72 -2.99 12.71 5.81
CA MET A 72 -3.73 11.99 6.85
C MET A 72 -2.78 11.53 7.95
N LEU A 73 -2.19 12.50 8.66
CA LEU A 73 -1.29 12.21 9.78
C LEU A 73 -2.07 11.85 11.05
N PRO A 74 -1.52 10.97 11.89
CA PRO A 74 -2.14 10.61 13.16
C PRO A 74 -2.14 11.84 14.08
N THR A 75 -3.33 12.22 14.54
CA THR A 75 -3.54 13.27 15.56
C THR A 75 -4.21 12.65 16.78
N PRO A 76 -4.21 13.30 17.96
CA PRO A 76 -4.93 12.76 19.13
C PRO A 76 -6.41 12.45 18.86
N ALA A 77 -7.07 13.25 18.02
CA ALA A 77 -8.45 13.03 17.60
C ALA A 77 -8.61 11.94 16.52
N LYS A 78 -7.56 11.69 15.72
CA LYS A 78 -7.54 10.73 14.59
C LYS A 78 -6.31 9.82 14.71
N SER A 79 -6.20 9.09 15.82
CA SER A 79 -5.00 8.32 16.15
C SER A 79 -4.83 7.07 15.27
N HIS A 80 -5.92 6.60 14.67
CA HIS A 80 -5.97 5.46 13.75
C HIS A 80 -5.52 5.79 12.32
N TYR A 81 -5.19 7.05 12.01
CA TYR A 81 -4.66 7.47 10.71
C TYR A 81 -3.18 7.10 10.58
N THR A 82 -2.89 5.81 10.67
CA THR A 82 -1.54 5.25 10.49
C THR A 82 -1.50 4.49 9.18
N PHE A 83 -0.87 5.09 8.17
CA PHE A 83 -0.70 4.48 6.86
C PHE A 83 0.75 4.03 6.66
N ASN A 84 0.93 2.82 6.12
CA ASN A 84 2.23 2.26 5.79
C ASN A 84 2.14 1.37 4.54
N LEU A 85 3.28 0.81 4.13
CA LEU A 85 3.37 -0.05 2.93
C LEU A 85 2.33 -1.18 2.88
N ARG A 86 1.91 -1.72 4.03
CA ARG A 86 0.89 -2.78 4.10
C ARG A 86 -0.43 -2.33 3.50
N ASP A 87 -0.78 -1.05 3.60
CA ASP A 87 -2.03 -0.53 3.06
C ASP A 87 -1.99 -0.53 1.54
N LEU A 88 -0.87 -0.07 0.95
CA LEU A 88 -0.65 -0.19 -0.49
C LEU A 88 -0.67 -1.67 -0.94
N SER A 89 -0.02 -2.56 -0.19
CA SER A 89 -0.07 -4.01 -0.48
C SER A 89 -1.48 -4.60 -0.44
N LYS A 90 -2.35 -4.13 0.48
CA LYS A 90 -3.73 -4.60 0.56
C LYS A 90 -4.57 -4.22 -0.66
N VAL A 91 -4.35 -3.03 -1.24
CA VAL A 91 -5.04 -2.61 -2.47
C VAL A 91 -4.74 -3.61 -3.59
N PHE A 92 -3.46 -3.90 -3.82
CA PHE A 92 -3.08 -4.88 -4.85
C PHE A 92 -3.55 -6.28 -4.50
N GLN A 93 -3.45 -6.70 -3.23
CA GLN A 93 -3.98 -7.99 -2.81
C GLN A 93 -5.48 -8.14 -3.12
N GLY A 94 -6.29 -7.10 -2.88
CA GLY A 94 -7.71 -7.11 -3.22
C GLY A 94 -7.96 -7.25 -4.72
N ILE A 95 -7.17 -6.55 -5.55
CA ILE A 95 -7.23 -6.68 -7.02
C ILE A 95 -6.89 -8.11 -7.45
N LEU A 96 -5.83 -8.69 -6.88
CA LEU A 96 -5.37 -10.05 -7.21
C LEU A 96 -6.38 -11.14 -6.81
N MET A 97 -7.28 -10.85 -5.86
CA MET A 97 -8.36 -11.75 -5.45
C MET A 97 -9.59 -11.66 -6.37
N GLY A 98 -9.63 -10.68 -7.28
CA GLY A 98 -10.69 -10.57 -8.29
C GLY A 98 -10.60 -11.68 -9.34
N ASP A 99 -11.75 -12.09 -9.88
CA ASP A 99 -11.80 -13.10 -10.93
C ASP A 99 -11.43 -12.48 -12.30
N HIS A 100 -10.53 -13.14 -13.04
CA HIS A 100 -10.16 -12.76 -14.40
C HIS A 100 -11.32 -12.90 -15.37
N ASP A 101 -12.22 -13.86 -15.14
CA ASP A 101 -13.30 -14.16 -16.08
C ASP A 101 -14.41 -13.10 -16.09
N GLU A 102 -14.56 -12.36 -14.98
CA GLU A 102 -15.52 -11.26 -14.85
C GLU A 102 -14.91 -9.90 -15.22
N ASN A 103 -13.59 -9.74 -15.09
CA ASN A 103 -12.89 -8.45 -15.25
C ASN A 103 -12.22 -8.30 -16.62
N LYS A 104 -12.99 -8.48 -17.70
CA LYS A 104 -12.47 -8.50 -19.08
C LYS A 104 -12.24 -7.11 -19.68
N THR A 105 -12.83 -6.06 -19.11
CA THR A 105 -12.72 -4.69 -19.61
C THR A 105 -11.84 -3.84 -18.72
N VAL A 106 -11.13 -2.89 -19.31
CA VAL A 106 -10.43 -1.80 -18.60
C VAL A 106 -11.31 -1.12 -17.55
N LYS A 107 -12.60 -0.90 -17.86
CA LYS A 107 -13.56 -0.28 -16.93
C LYS A 107 -13.80 -1.10 -15.67
N ASP A 108 -13.81 -2.42 -15.79
CA ASP A 108 -14.11 -3.32 -14.66
C ASP A 108 -12.94 -3.34 -13.68
N ILE A 109 -11.71 -3.38 -14.21
CA ILE A 109 -10.49 -3.29 -13.40
C ILE A 109 -10.34 -1.92 -12.74
N LEU A 110 -10.68 -0.84 -13.43
CA LEU A 110 -10.69 0.50 -12.81
C LEU A 110 -11.71 0.61 -11.68
N ARG A 111 -12.89 -0.01 -11.83
CA ARG A 111 -13.89 -0.08 -10.76
C ARG A 111 -13.40 -0.91 -9.58
N LEU A 112 -12.78 -2.06 -9.84
CA LEU A 112 -12.19 -2.92 -8.81
C LEU A 112 -11.09 -2.16 -8.05
N TRP A 113 -10.16 -1.53 -8.76
CA TRP A 113 -9.11 -0.71 -8.16
C TRP A 113 -9.68 0.42 -7.30
N TYR A 114 -10.66 1.18 -7.82
CA TYR A 114 -11.33 2.23 -7.07
C TYR A 114 -11.98 1.68 -5.79
N HIS A 115 -12.71 0.56 -5.89
CA HIS A 115 -13.33 -0.10 -4.76
C HIS A 115 -12.31 -0.51 -3.69
N GLU A 116 -11.19 -1.12 -4.09
CA GLU A 116 -10.13 -1.51 -3.15
C GLU A 116 -9.45 -0.30 -2.50
N CYS A 117 -9.23 0.79 -3.25
CA CYS A 117 -8.75 2.05 -2.69
C CYS A 117 -9.71 2.61 -1.63
N CYS A 118 -11.02 2.59 -1.89
CA CYS A 118 -12.03 3.01 -0.92
C CYS A 118 -11.97 2.13 0.34
N ARG A 119 -11.98 0.81 0.19
CA ARG A 119 -11.96 -0.11 1.34
C ARG A 119 -10.70 -0.02 2.20
N VAL A 120 -9.56 0.26 1.58
CA VAL A 120 -8.29 0.38 2.33
C VAL A 120 -8.14 1.74 3.01
N PHE A 121 -8.47 2.82 2.29
CA PHE A 121 -8.19 4.20 2.72
C PHE A 121 -9.44 4.94 3.23
N GLN A 122 -10.53 4.92 2.45
CA GLN A 122 -11.75 5.67 2.76
C GLN A 122 -12.48 5.12 3.98
N ASP A 123 -12.55 3.80 4.15
CA ASP A 123 -13.24 3.18 5.31
C ASP A 123 -12.63 3.58 6.66
N ARG A 124 -11.41 4.13 6.70
CA ARG A 124 -10.79 4.65 7.93
C ARG A 124 -11.19 6.09 8.23
N LEU A 125 -11.75 6.81 7.27
CA LEU A 125 -12.14 8.20 7.42
C LEU A 125 -13.40 8.29 8.28
N VAL A 126 -13.46 9.32 9.12
CA VAL A 126 -14.55 9.50 10.11
C VAL A 126 -15.45 10.69 9.75
N ASP A 127 -15.13 11.40 8.65
CA ASP A 127 -15.86 12.58 8.16
C ASP A 127 -16.37 12.35 6.73
#